data_AF-A0A1I3P0Z3-F1
#
_entry.id   AF-A0A1I3P0Z3-F1
#
_cell.length_a   1.000
_cell.length_b   1.000
_cell.length_c   1.000
_cell.angle_alpha   90.00
_cell.angle_beta   90.00
_cell.angle_gamma   90.00
#
_symmetry.space_group_name_H-M   'P 1'
#
loop_
_entity.id
_entity.type
_entity.pdbx_description
1 polymer ?
#
loop_
_entity_poly.entity_id
_entity_poly.type
_entity_poly.pdbx_seq_one_letter_code
_entity_poly.pdbx_strand_id
1 'polypeptide(L)'
;MTNPLEALKIDYWYKAILVISSAALIMSLTVPMQGIANSSVQLFSLGGIFLGIGEWINHPLQVKVGGGFTISGYPRNNSIIGVCFVLFGLSLVGYGVYSVIR
;
A
#
# COMPACT_ATOMS: atom_id res chain seq x y z
N MET A 1 -4.06 5.31 27.34
CA MET A 1 -4.98 4.94 26.23
C MET A 1 -4.26 3.92 25.37
N THR A 2 -4.90 2.81 25.02
CA THR A 2 -4.29 1.78 24.14
C THR A 2 -4.23 2.32 22.71
N ASN A 3 -3.10 2.15 22.03
CA ASN A 3 -2.95 2.60 20.64
C ASN A 3 -3.84 1.74 19.72
N PRO A 4 -4.88 2.30 19.07
CA PRO A 4 -5.79 1.50 18.24
C PRO A 4 -5.12 0.94 16.97
N LEU A 5 -3.92 1.41 16.61
CA LEU A 5 -3.17 0.96 15.44
C LEU A 5 -2.13 -0.13 15.77
N GLU A 6 -1.95 -0.48 17.04
CA GLU A 6 -0.94 -1.44 17.47
C GLU A 6 -1.16 -2.83 16.85
N ALA A 7 -2.42 -3.24 16.70
CA ALA A 7 -2.78 -4.51 16.09
C ALA A 7 -2.44 -4.61 14.59
N LEU A 8 -2.31 -3.47 13.88
CA LEU A 8 -2.08 -3.44 12.43
C LEU A 8 -0.62 -3.77 12.06
N LYS A 9 0.31 -3.79 13.03
CA LYS A 9 1.75 -4.09 12.81
C LYS A 9 2.31 -3.35 11.60
N ILE A 10 2.19 -2.04 11.61
CA ILE A 10 2.68 -1.14 10.55
C ILE A 10 4.20 -0.98 10.71
N ASP A 11 4.93 -1.99 10.28
CA ASP A 11 6.39 -2.16 10.44
C ASP A 11 7.17 -1.85 9.15
N TYR A 12 6.48 -1.65 8.01
CA TYR A 12 7.07 -1.32 6.71
C TYR A 12 6.28 -0.22 5.98
N TRP A 13 6.98 0.51 5.11
CA TRP A 13 6.44 1.65 4.37
C TRP A 13 5.22 1.27 3.50
N TYR A 14 5.22 0.10 2.87
CA TYR A 14 4.10 -0.36 2.03
C TYR A 14 2.84 -0.67 2.86
N LYS A 15 2.99 -1.09 4.12
CA LYS A 15 1.85 -1.24 5.05
C LYS A 15 1.32 0.12 5.50
N ALA A 16 2.20 1.09 5.72
CA ALA A 16 1.79 2.45 6.04
C ALA A 16 0.98 3.07 4.88
N ILE A 17 1.45 2.92 3.64
CA ILE A 17 0.71 3.35 2.45
C ILE A 17 -0.65 2.65 2.37
N LEU A 18 -0.72 1.34 2.61
CA LEU A 18 -1.97 0.59 2.58
C LEU A 18 -2.98 1.16 3.59
N VAL A 19 -2.55 1.43 4.82
CA VAL A 19 -3.41 1.98 5.89
C VAL A 19 -3.89 3.40 5.54
N ILE A 20 -2.98 4.29 5.13
CA ILE A 20 -3.33 5.67 4.75
C ILE A 20 -4.29 5.68 3.56
N SER A 21 -3.99 4.88 2.54
CA SER A 21 -4.80 4.80 1.33
C SER A 21 -6.18 4.19 1.61
N SER A 22 -6.26 3.19 2.50
CA SER A 22 -7.55 2.62 2.92
C SER A 22 -8.40 3.63 3.68
N ALA A 23 -7.79 4.40 4.58
CA ALA A 23 -8.48 5.48 5.30
C ALA A 23 -8.97 6.57 4.33
N ALA A 24 -8.12 7.00 3.39
CA ALA A 24 -8.48 7.98 2.37
C ALA A 24 -9.61 7.49 1.46
N LEU A 25 -9.60 6.21 1.07
CA LEU A 25 -10.67 5.58 0.31
C LEU A 25 -11.99 5.65 1.08
N ILE A 26 -12.01 5.21 2.34
CA ILE A 26 -13.21 5.24 3.19
C ILE A 26 -13.74 6.67 3.33
N MET A 27 -12.87 7.65 3.59
CA MET A 27 -13.27 9.06 3.66
C MET A 27 -13.89 9.54 2.35
N SER A 28 -13.25 9.25 1.21
CA SER A 28 -13.76 9.66 -0.11
C SER A 28 -15.05 8.96 -0.54
N LEU A 29 -15.42 7.84 0.09
CA LEU A 29 -16.69 7.14 -0.14
C LEU A 29 -17.82 7.65 0.76
N THR A 30 -17.48 8.25 1.90
CA THR A 30 -18.45 8.62 2.94
C THR A 30 -18.63 10.12 3.09
N VAL A 31 -17.66 10.92 2.65
CA VAL A 31 -17.64 12.38 2.83
C VAL A 31 -17.32 13.07 1.50
N PRO A 32 -18.06 14.12 1.12
CA PRO A 32 -17.69 14.99 -0.01
C PRO A 32 -16.36 15.70 0.25
N MET A 33 -15.37 15.48 -0.62
CA MET A 33 -14.05 16.11 -0.52
C MET A 33 -14.11 17.55 -1.04
N GLN A 34 -13.37 18.45 -0.40
CA GLN A 34 -13.24 19.84 -0.84
C GLN A 34 -11.91 20.04 -1.57
N GLY A 35 -11.91 20.79 -2.67
CA GLY A 35 -10.71 21.10 -3.45
C GLY A 35 -10.22 19.99 -4.40
N ILE A 36 -10.79 18.77 -4.31
CA ILE A 36 -10.52 17.67 -5.24
C ILE A 36 -11.77 16.80 -5.40
N ALA A 37 -12.00 16.27 -6.59
CA ALA A 37 -13.10 15.34 -6.81
C ALA A 37 -12.90 14.04 -6.02
N ASN A 38 -13.97 13.54 -5.40
CA ASN A 38 -13.95 12.25 -4.68
C ASN A 38 -13.43 11.11 -5.56
N SER A 39 -13.82 11.07 -6.84
CA SER A 39 -13.34 10.08 -7.80
C SER A 39 -11.83 10.09 -7.97
N SER A 40 -11.19 11.26 -7.97
CA SER A 40 -9.73 11.37 -8.01
C SER A 40 -9.09 10.81 -6.74
N VAL A 41 -9.64 11.15 -5.55
CA VAL A 41 -9.15 10.61 -4.27
C VAL A 41 -9.30 9.09 -4.21
N GLN A 42 -10.44 8.56 -4.65
CA GLN A 42 -10.71 7.13 -4.74
C GLN A 42 -9.69 6.44 -5.64
N LEU A 43 -9.38 7.03 -6.80
CA LEU A 43 -8.44 6.48 -7.76
C LEU A 43 -7.00 6.47 -7.23
N PHE A 44 -6.54 7.54 -6.59
CA PHE A 44 -5.25 7.56 -5.90
C PHE A 44 -5.20 6.56 -4.75
N SER A 45 -6.27 6.47 -3.97
CA SER A 45 -6.35 5.55 -2.84
C SER A 45 -6.30 4.09 -3.28
N LEU A 46 -7.04 3.73 -4.34
CA LEU A 46 -6.94 2.41 -4.95
C LEU A 46 -5.53 2.14 -5.45
N GLY A 47 -4.91 3.09 -6.16
CA GLY A 47 -3.52 2.98 -6.59
C GLY A 47 -2.55 2.69 -5.44
N GLY A 48 -2.66 3.43 -4.33
CA GLY A 48 -1.87 3.21 -3.13
C GLY A 48 -2.12 1.86 -2.46
N ILE A 49 -3.38 1.38 -2.41
CA ILE A 49 -3.72 0.05 -1.88
C ILE A 49 -3.07 -1.05 -2.74
N PHE A 50 -3.20 -1.00 -4.07
CA PHE A 50 -2.59 -2.00 -4.96
C PHE A 50 -1.06 -1.98 -4.87
N LEU A 51 -0.44 -0.81 -4.78
CA LEU A 51 0.99 -0.67 -4.53
C LEU A 51 1.41 -1.30 -3.20
N GLY A 52 0.71 -0.97 -2.11
CA GLY A 52 0.99 -1.50 -0.78
C GLY A 52 0.88 -3.02 -0.71
N ILE A 53 -0.18 -3.59 -1.31
CA ILE A 53 -0.39 -5.04 -1.38
C ILE A 53 0.70 -5.70 -2.24
N GLY A 54 0.97 -5.16 -3.43
CA GLY A 54 1.96 -5.73 -4.35
C GLY A 54 3.38 -5.75 -3.76
N GLU A 55 3.78 -4.66 -3.10
CA GLU A 55 5.07 -4.58 -2.43
C GLU A 55 5.13 -5.49 -1.20
N TRP A 56 4.03 -5.64 -0.44
CA TRP A 56 4.00 -6.61 0.65
C TRP A 56 4.14 -8.05 0.15
N ILE A 57 3.44 -8.42 -0.93
CA ILE A 57 3.58 -9.75 -1.55
C ILE A 57 5.03 -9.99 -2.01
N ASN A 58 5.68 -8.98 -2.59
CA ASN A 58 7.06 -9.08 -3.08
C ASN A 58 8.13 -9.03 -1.97
N HIS A 59 7.75 -8.72 -0.72
CA HIS A 59 8.64 -8.69 0.43
C HIS A 59 8.09 -9.60 1.53
N PRO A 60 8.08 -10.93 1.33
CA PRO A 60 7.71 -11.84 2.40
C PRO A 60 8.76 -11.85 3.52
N LEU A 61 8.34 -12.15 4.74
CA LEU A 61 9.28 -12.43 5.83
C LEU A 61 10.10 -13.67 5.45
N GLN A 62 11.40 -13.51 5.42
CA GLN A 62 12.35 -14.59 5.17
C GLN A 62 13.19 -14.80 6.43
N VAL A 63 13.29 -16.06 6.86
CA VAL A 63 14.06 -16.47 8.02
C VAL A 63 15.09 -17.50 7.57
N LYS A 64 16.36 -17.27 7.92
CA LYS A 64 17.46 -18.20 7.70
C LYS A 64 18.09 -18.55 9.05
N VAL A 65 18.30 -19.84 9.28
CA VAL A 65 18.94 -20.38 10.48
C VAL A 65 20.27 -21.01 10.07
N GLY A 66 21.37 -20.64 10.72
CA GLY A 66 22.69 -21.18 10.41
C GLY A 66 23.76 -20.75 11.42
N GLY A 67 24.72 -21.63 11.71
CA GLY A 67 25.86 -21.32 12.58
C GLY A 67 25.51 -20.92 14.02
N GLY A 68 24.34 -21.33 14.53
CA GLY A 68 23.86 -20.94 15.87
C GLY A 68 23.10 -19.62 15.92
N PHE A 69 22.87 -18.95 14.78
CA PHE A 69 22.15 -17.69 14.69
C PHE A 69 20.88 -17.81 13.83
N THR A 70 19.90 -16.96 14.13
CA THR A 70 18.69 -16.77 13.31
C THR A 70 18.71 -15.36 12.75
N ILE A 71 18.64 -15.25 11.43
CA ILE A 71 18.55 -13.97 10.72
C ILE A 71 17.17 -13.91 10.06
N SER A 72 16.44 -12.84 10.32
CA SER A 72 15.14 -12.58 9.70
C SER A 72 15.12 -11.21 9.03
N GLY A 73 14.35 -11.08 7.96
CA GLY A 73 14.20 -9.84 7.23
C GLY A 73 13.18 -9.95 6.12
N TYR A 74 13.02 -8.88 5.36
CA TYR A 74 12.04 -8.79 4.27
C TYR A 74 12.75 -8.46 2.94
N PRO A 75 13.76 -9.24 2.51
CA PRO A 75 14.40 -9.00 1.24
C PRO A 75 13.41 -9.26 0.10
N ARG A 76 13.60 -8.55 -1.02
CA ARG A 76 12.72 -8.67 -2.19
C ARG A 76 12.76 -10.08 -2.76
N ASN A 77 11.59 -10.69 -2.90
CA ASN A 77 11.35 -11.95 -3.57
C ASN A 77 10.12 -11.76 -4.47
N ASN A 78 10.37 -11.32 -5.71
CA ASN A 78 9.31 -10.96 -6.63
C ASN A 78 8.44 -12.17 -6.99
N SER A 79 7.13 -11.98 -6.91
CA SER A 79 6.15 -12.89 -7.51
C SER A 79 5.45 -12.20 -8.67
N ILE A 80 4.95 -12.98 -9.63
CA ILE A 80 4.18 -12.45 -10.76
C ILE A 80 2.99 -11.64 -10.26
N ILE A 81 2.25 -12.16 -9.28
CA ILE A 81 1.08 -11.49 -8.70
C ILE A 81 1.49 -10.16 -8.06
N GLY A 82 2.52 -10.16 -7.20
CA GLY A 82 2.99 -8.94 -6.55
C GLY A 82 3.41 -7.87 -7.56
N VAL A 83 4.13 -8.26 -8.62
CA VAL A 83 4.49 -7.35 -9.72
C VAL A 83 3.26 -6.83 -10.46
N CYS A 84 2.27 -7.68 -10.78
CA CYS A 84 1.02 -7.23 -11.40
C CYS A 84 0.28 -6.19 -10.54
N PHE A 85 0.21 -6.40 -9.23
CA PHE A 85 -0.39 -5.45 -8.29
C PHE A 85 0.36 -4.11 -8.27
N VAL A 86 1.69 -4.13 -8.27
CA VAL A 86 2.52 -2.91 -8.33
C VAL A 86 2.29 -2.17 -9.64
N LEU A 87 2.34 -2.84 -10.79
CA LEU A 87 2.14 -2.21 -12.10
C LEU A 87 0.73 -1.62 -12.22
N PHE A 88 -0.28 -2.34 -11.74
CA PHE A 88 -1.65 -1.84 -11.74
C PHE A 88 -1.81 -0.63 -10.82
N GLY A 89 -1.27 -0.68 -9.60
CA GLY A 89 -1.28 0.45 -8.68
C GLY A 89 -0.57 1.68 -9.25
N LEU A 90 0.61 1.52 -9.89
CA LEU A 90 1.31 2.60 -10.58
C LEU A 90 0.49 3.18 -11.74
N SER A 91 -0.20 2.34 -12.53
CA SER A 91 -1.05 2.82 -13.62
C SER A 91 -2.23 3.65 -13.13
N LEU A 92 -2.84 3.27 -11.99
CA LEU A 92 -3.92 4.04 -11.37
C LEU A 92 -3.40 5.38 -10.86
N VAL A 93 -2.27 5.40 -10.14
CA VAL A 93 -1.67 6.67 -9.68
C VAL A 93 -1.32 7.57 -10.86
N GLY A 94 -0.69 7.02 -11.92
CA GLY A 94 -0.35 7.77 -13.12
C GLY A 94 -1.57 8.34 -13.85
N TYR A 95 -2.63 7.55 -14.01
CA TYR A 95 -3.89 8.02 -14.57
C TYR A 95 -4.55 9.09 -13.68
N GLY A 96 -4.47 8.94 -12.36
CA GLY A 96 -4.96 9.92 -11.40
C GLY A 96 -4.29 11.27 -11.56
N VAL A 97 -2.96 11.28 -11.64
CA VAL A 97 -2.19 12.51 -11.91
C VAL A 97 -2.63 13.15 -13.22
N TYR A 98 -2.72 12.37 -14.29
CA TYR A 98 -3.17 12.86 -15.59
C TYR A 98 -4.59 13.47 -15.54
N SER A 99 -5.52 12.81 -14.84
CA SER A 99 -6.92 13.25 -14.72
C SER A 99 -7.11 14.52 -13.90
N VAL A 100 -6.16 14.87 -13.03
CA VAL A 100 -6.21 16.10 -12.21
C VAL A 100 -5.60 17.28 -12.95
N ILE A 101 -4.60 17.03 -13.81
CA ILE A 101 -3.90 18.07 -14.55
C ILE A 101 -4.68 18.52 -15.79
N ARG A 102 -5.43 17.62 -16.42
CA ARG A 102 -6.19 17.87 -17.64
C ARG A 102 -7.66 18.14 -17.37
#